data_AF-A0A4R8K658-F1
#
_entry.id   AF-A0A4R8K658-F1
#
_cell.length_a   1.000
_cell.length_b   1.000
_cell.length_c   1.000
_cell.angle_alpha   90.00
_cell.angle_beta   90.00
_cell.angle_gamma   90.00
#
_symmetry.space_group_name_H-M   'P 1'
#
loop_
_entity.id
_entity.type
_entity.pdbx_description
1 polymer ?
#
loop_
_entity_poly.entity_id
_entity_poly.type
_entity_poly.pdbx_seq_one_letter_code
_entity_poly.pdbx_strand_id
1 'polypeptide(L)'
;MKRRIFLTLAAAATGVLFNAPVAQAADPVKIGFLVKQPEEPWFQDEWKFAEIAAKEKGFTLVKIGAPSGEKVMSAIDNLSAQKAQGFVICTPDVKLGPGIVAKAKADGLKMMTVDDRLVDGAGKPIASVPHMGISAYNIGKQVGDGLAAEIKKRGWDMKDVGAIDVTYEQLPTAHDRTSGATDALIAAGFPKANIIAAPQAKTDTENAFNAANIALTKNPNFKHWVAYGLNDEAVLGAVRAAEGRGFKADNMIGIGIGGSDSALNEFKKPSPTGFYGTVIISPKRHGEETSTLMYDWITQGKAPPPLTLTTGMLATRDNVADVRQKMGLAAN
;
A
#
# COMPACT_ATOMS: atom_id res chain seq x y z
N MET A 1 -2.40 -85.68 56.79
CA MET A 1 -3.80 -85.27 56.48
C MET A 1 -3.97 -83.81 56.91
N LYS A 2 -4.03 -82.84 55.99
CA LYS A 2 -5.26 -82.13 55.52
C LYS A 2 -6.12 -81.61 56.70
N ARG A 3 -6.49 -80.33 56.86
CA ARG A 3 -6.54 -79.09 56.05
C ARG A 3 -6.70 -77.93 57.05
N ARG A 4 -6.08 -76.76 56.81
CA ARG A 4 -6.31 -75.52 57.58
C ARG A 4 -7.16 -74.54 56.76
N ILE A 5 -8.31 -74.21 57.35
CA ILE A 5 -9.01 -72.92 57.49
C ILE A 5 -8.69 -71.80 56.47
N PHE A 6 -9.77 -71.33 55.83
CA PHE A 6 -9.88 -70.11 55.04
C PHE A 6 -9.62 -68.85 55.88
N LEU A 7 -8.82 -67.92 55.34
CA LEU A 7 -8.87 -66.50 55.72
C LEU A 7 -8.89 -65.64 54.44
N THR A 8 -9.94 -64.85 54.33
CA THR A 8 -10.21 -63.86 53.27
C THR A 8 -9.36 -62.62 53.55
N LEU A 9 -8.51 -62.20 52.61
CA LEU A 9 -7.83 -60.90 52.64
C LEU A 9 -8.46 -59.95 51.63
N ALA A 10 -8.96 -58.81 52.12
CA ALA A 10 -9.40 -57.68 51.33
C ALA A 10 -8.18 -56.93 50.77
N ALA A 11 -8.14 -56.69 49.45
CA ALA A 11 -7.14 -55.86 48.80
C ALA A 11 -7.71 -54.46 48.55
N ALA A 12 -7.15 -53.45 49.22
CA ALA A 12 -7.40 -52.04 48.95
C ALA A 12 -6.58 -51.62 47.72
N ALA A 13 -7.25 -51.17 46.67
CA ALA A 13 -6.62 -50.60 45.48
C ALA A 13 -6.48 -49.09 45.63
N THR A 14 -5.25 -48.62 45.87
CA THR A 14 -4.90 -47.19 45.89
C THR A 14 -4.75 -46.69 44.46
N GLY A 15 -5.72 -45.92 43.97
CA GLY A 15 -5.68 -45.30 42.65
C GLY A 15 -4.71 -44.12 42.61
N VAL A 16 -3.65 -44.22 41.80
CA VAL A 16 -2.75 -43.10 41.47
C VAL A 16 -3.41 -42.28 40.37
N LEU A 17 -3.89 -41.08 40.70
CA LEU A 17 -4.35 -40.08 39.73
C LEU A 17 -3.14 -39.45 39.04
N PHE A 18 -2.93 -39.81 37.77
CA PHE A 18 -2.01 -39.11 36.87
C PHE A 18 -2.61 -37.73 36.52
N ASN A 19 -2.10 -36.67 37.12
CA ASN A 19 -2.30 -35.30 36.65
C ASN A 19 -1.42 -35.06 35.42
N ALA A 20 -1.93 -35.33 34.22
CA ALA A 20 -1.33 -34.82 33.00
C ALA A 20 -1.59 -33.30 32.91
N PRO A 21 -0.57 -32.46 32.61
CA PRO A 21 -0.80 -31.05 32.37
C PRO A 21 -1.67 -30.90 31.12
N VAL A 22 -2.84 -30.29 31.28
CA VAL A 22 -3.66 -29.85 30.15
C VAL A 22 -2.82 -28.83 29.39
N ALA A 23 -2.38 -29.19 28.18
CA ALA A 23 -1.76 -28.25 27.27
C ALA A 23 -2.77 -27.13 26.98
N GLN A 24 -2.57 -25.98 27.61
CA GLN A 24 -3.37 -24.79 27.32
C GLN A 24 -3.05 -24.42 25.88
N ALA A 25 -4.05 -24.54 24.99
CA ALA A 25 -3.91 -24.10 23.61
C ALA A 25 -3.41 -22.65 23.63
N ALA A 26 -2.28 -22.39 22.96
CA ALA A 26 -1.76 -21.03 22.86
C ALA A 26 -2.86 -20.15 22.27
N ASP A 27 -3.05 -18.95 22.84
CA ASP A 27 -4.04 -18.01 22.32
C ASP A 27 -3.82 -17.83 20.80
N PRO A 28 -4.87 -17.90 19.98
CA PRO A 28 -4.75 -17.71 18.54
C PRO A 28 -4.02 -16.40 18.22
N VAL A 29 -3.03 -16.47 17.35
CA VAL A 29 -2.29 -15.27 16.91
C VAL A 29 -3.28 -14.28 16.31
N LYS A 30 -3.17 -13.02 16.70
CA LYS A 30 -4.00 -11.91 16.22
C LYS A 30 -3.11 -10.75 15.77
N ILE A 31 -3.31 -10.33 14.54
CA ILE A 31 -2.49 -9.31 13.86
C ILE A 31 -3.39 -8.19 13.37
N GLY A 32 -3.04 -6.95 13.69
CA GLY A 32 -3.69 -5.77 13.13
C GLY A 32 -3.15 -5.40 11.75
N PHE A 33 -4.01 -4.88 10.88
CA PHE A 33 -3.59 -4.24 9.63
C PHE A 33 -4.31 -2.90 9.49
N LEU A 34 -3.53 -1.84 9.72
CA LEU A 34 -4.02 -0.46 9.82
C LEU A 34 -3.71 0.31 8.53
N VAL A 35 -4.72 0.94 7.94
CA VAL A 35 -4.57 1.69 6.68
C VAL A 35 -5.12 3.10 6.81
N LYS A 36 -4.45 4.07 6.17
CA LYS A 36 -4.82 5.49 6.23
C LYS A 36 -6.09 5.84 5.45
N GLN A 37 -6.37 5.14 4.35
CA GLN A 37 -7.47 5.45 3.43
C GLN A 37 -8.23 4.15 3.10
N PRO A 38 -9.06 3.63 4.02
CA PRO A 38 -9.77 2.37 3.80
C PRO A 38 -10.69 2.41 2.58
N GLU A 39 -11.09 3.56 2.08
CA GLU A 39 -11.87 3.71 0.85
C GLU A 39 -11.07 3.48 -0.44
N GLU A 40 -9.74 3.56 -0.41
CA GLU A 40 -8.90 3.40 -1.60
C GLU A 40 -8.78 1.91 -1.98
N PRO A 41 -8.97 1.56 -3.26
CA PRO A 41 -8.86 0.17 -3.72
C PRO A 41 -7.51 -0.50 -3.44
N TRP A 42 -6.41 0.27 -3.40
CA TRP A 42 -5.09 -0.24 -3.01
C TRP A 42 -5.12 -0.90 -1.63
N PHE A 43 -5.62 -0.20 -0.62
CA PHE A 43 -5.70 -0.70 0.75
C PHE A 43 -6.74 -1.82 0.91
N GLN A 44 -7.80 -1.82 0.10
CA GLN A 44 -8.72 -2.96 0.04
C GLN A 44 -8.05 -4.22 -0.50
N ASP A 45 -7.22 -4.10 -1.53
CA ASP A 45 -6.45 -5.22 -2.06
C ASP A 45 -5.42 -5.72 -1.04
N GLU A 46 -4.68 -4.83 -0.36
CA GLU A 46 -3.78 -5.23 0.73
C GLU A 46 -4.50 -6.04 1.81
N TRP A 47 -5.66 -5.56 2.27
CA TRP A 47 -6.48 -6.27 3.24
C TRP A 47 -6.96 -7.63 2.74
N LYS A 48 -7.39 -7.72 1.47
CA LYS A 48 -7.77 -8.99 0.86
C LYS A 48 -6.61 -10.00 0.88
N PHE A 49 -5.40 -9.56 0.53
CA PHE A 49 -4.22 -10.43 0.53
C PHE A 49 -3.73 -10.76 1.95
N ALA A 50 -3.85 -9.83 2.89
CA ALA A 50 -3.62 -10.10 4.31
C ALA A 50 -4.61 -11.14 4.87
N GLU A 51 -5.88 -11.12 4.45
CA GLU A 51 -6.86 -12.13 4.82
C GLU A 51 -6.55 -13.52 4.25
N ILE A 52 -5.98 -13.59 3.04
CA ILE A 52 -5.50 -14.84 2.47
C ILE A 52 -4.39 -15.42 3.35
N ALA A 53 -3.38 -14.61 3.70
CA ALA A 53 -2.33 -15.02 4.64
C ALA A 53 -2.90 -15.48 6.00
N ALA A 54 -3.92 -14.78 6.51
CA ALA A 54 -4.59 -15.11 7.77
C ALA A 54 -5.21 -16.50 7.74
N LYS A 55 -5.93 -16.82 6.65
CA LYS A 55 -6.54 -18.13 6.44
C LYS A 55 -5.50 -19.24 6.28
N GLU A 56 -4.45 -18.99 5.51
CA GLU A 56 -3.40 -19.98 5.25
C GLU A 56 -2.54 -20.30 6.48
N LYS A 57 -2.25 -19.30 7.33
CA LYS A 57 -1.40 -19.44 8.52
C LYS A 57 -2.16 -19.62 9.83
N GLY A 58 -3.49 -19.51 9.80
CA GLY A 58 -4.34 -19.71 10.98
C GLY A 58 -4.23 -18.60 12.03
N PHE A 59 -4.05 -17.33 11.63
CA PHE A 59 -4.13 -16.18 12.54
C PHE A 59 -5.41 -15.38 12.32
N THR A 60 -5.83 -14.61 13.32
CA THR A 60 -6.94 -13.66 13.23
C THR A 60 -6.45 -12.30 12.73
N LEU A 61 -6.97 -11.83 11.60
CA LEU A 61 -6.68 -10.48 11.10
C LEU A 61 -7.67 -9.45 11.65
N VAL A 62 -7.18 -8.33 12.17
CA VAL A 62 -8.00 -7.17 12.59
C VAL A 62 -7.73 -6.00 11.64
N LYS A 63 -8.66 -5.77 10.71
CA LYS A 63 -8.60 -4.66 9.74
C LYS A 63 -9.12 -3.37 10.36
N ILE A 64 -8.34 -2.29 10.35
CA ILE A 64 -8.75 -1.01 10.94
C ILE A 64 -8.39 0.15 10.01
N GLY A 65 -9.39 0.95 9.62
CA GLY A 65 -9.15 2.24 8.98
C GLY A 65 -8.75 3.28 10.01
N ALA A 66 -7.59 3.93 9.81
CA ALA A 66 -7.03 4.92 10.73
C ALA A 66 -6.60 6.19 9.98
N PRO A 67 -7.56 7.04 9.56
CA PRO A 67 -7.28 8.20 8.70
C PRO A 67 -6.69 9.42 9.43
N SER A 68 -6.44 9.34 10.74
CA SER A 68 -5.85 10.42 11.52
C SER A 68 -4.99 9.90 12.66
N GLY A 69 -4.13 10.74 13.23
CA GLY A 69 -3.27 10.36 14.35
C GLY A 69 -4.04 9.88 15.58
N GLU A 70 -5.17 10.52 15.90
CA GLU A 70 -6.07 10.07 16.97
C GLU A 70 -6.58 8.64 16.70
N LYS A 71 -7.05 8.40 15.47
CA LYS A 71 -7.55 7.07 15.07
C LYS A 71 -6.46 6.01 15.06
N VAL A 72 -5.21 6.36 14.73
CA VAL A 72 -4.07 5.45 14.86
C VAL A 72 -3.86 5.05 16.31
N MET A 73 -3.82 6.00 17.24
CA MET A 73 -3.61 5.68 18.66
C MET A 73 -4.74 4.82 19.21
N SER A 74 -6.01 5.17 18.92
CA SER A 74 -7.16 4.36 19.31
C SER A 74 -7.16 2.96 18.68
N ALA A 75 -6.67 2.82 17.45
CA ALA A 75 -6.54 1.52 16.79
C ALA A 75 -5.51 0.63 17.51
N ILE A 76 -4.37 1.20 17.94
CA ILE A 76 -3.35 0.48 18.70
C ILE A 76 -3.89 0.08 20.09
N ASP A 77 -4.61 0.98 20.78
CA ASP A 77 -5.29 0.68 22.04
C ASP A 77 -6.28 -0.48 21.89
N ASN A 78 -7.08 -0.46 20.81
CA ASN A 78 -8.03 -1.53 20.50
C ASN A 78 -7.32 -2.87 20.26
N LEU A 79 -6.21 -2.88 19.51
CA LEU A 79 -5.42 -4.09 19.29
C LEU A 79 -4.84 -4.65 20.60
N SER A 80 -4.32 -3.78 21.46
CA SER A 80 -3.81 -4.16 22.79
C SER A 80 -4.92 -4.76 23.67
N ALA A 81 -6.08 -4.12 23.73
CA ALA A 81 -7.25 -4.63 24.45
C ALA A 81 -7.71 -6.01 23.94
N GLN A 82 -7.59 -6.23 22.63
CA GLN A 82 -7.89 -7.49 21.97
C GLN A 82 -6.80 -8.56 22.07
N LYS A 83 -5.69 -8.28 22.80
CA LYS A 83 -4.53 -9.16 22.94
C LYS A 83 -3.87 -9.53 21.61
N ALA A 84 -3.90 -8.62 20.63
CA ALA A 84 -3.06 -8.76 19.44
C ALA A 84 -1.58 -8.79 19.83
N GLN A 85 -0.74 -9.45 19.02
CA GLN A 85 0.70 -9.55 19.28
C GLN A 85 1.52 -8.65 18.36
N GLY A 86 0.89 -8.07 17.34
CA GLY A 86 1.52 -7.07 16.49
C GLY A 86 0.61 -6.52 15.40
N PHE A 87 1.14 -5.59 14.62
CA PHE A 87 0.40 -4.97 13.53
C PHE A 87 1.29 -4.49 12.37
N VAL A 88 0.70 -4.47 11.19
CA VAL A 88 1.20 -3.77 10.00
C VAL A 88 0.45 -2.44 9.87
N ILE A 89 1.14 -1.35 9.52
CA ILE A 89 0.52 -0.03 9.38
C ILE A 89 1.02 0.75 8.16
N CYS A 90 0.08 1.29 7.38
CA CYS A 90 0.29 2.47 6.54
C CYS A 90 -0.30 3.68 7.28
N THR A 91 0.56 4.59 7.74
CA THR A 91 0.17 5.71 8.61
C THR A 91 -0.41 6.88 7.80
N PRO A 92 -1.41 7.63 8.32
CA PRO A 92 -1.90 8.85 7.67
C PRO A 92 -0.89 9.99 7.71
N ASP A 93 0.08 9.94 8.62
CA ASP A 93 1.19 10.90 8.71
C ASP A 93 2.46 10.19 9.22
N VAL A 94 3.53 10.27 8.43
CA VAL A 94 4.83 9.65 8.74
C VAL A 94 5.50 10.23 9.98
N LYS A 95 5.16 11.47 10.37
CA LYS A 95 5.69 12.16 11.55
C LYS A 95 5.11 11.64 12.87
N LEU A 96 4.05 10.82 12.81
CA LEU A 96 3.53 10.11 13.98
C LEU A 96 4.49 9.02 14.47
N GLY A 97 5.59 8.77 13.75
CA GLY A 97 6.57 7.71 14.00
C GLY A 97 6.97 7.53 15.47
N PRO A 98 7.50 8.57 16.15
CA PRO A 98 7.91 8.43 17.55
C PRO A 98 6.76 7.99 18.47
N GLY A 99 5.56 8.54 18.26
CA GLY A 99 4.36 8.20 19.05
C GLY A 99 3.89 6.77 18.83
N ILE A 100 3.82 6.33 17.56
CA ILE A 100 3.42 4.96 17.20
C ILE A 100 4.42 3.95 17.77
N VAL A 101 5.72 4.19 17.63
CA VAL A 101 6.78 3.31 18.14
C VAL A 101 6.73 3.22 19.67
N ALA A 102 6.58 4.35 20.36
CA ALA A 102 6.46 4.38 21.81
C ALA A 102 5.22 3.61 22.29
N LYS A 103 4.08 3.79 21.61
CA LYS A 103 2.83 3.12 21.96
C LYS A 103 2.89 1.61 21.72
N ALA A 104 3.38 1.17 20.56
CA ALA A 104 3.58 -0.24 20.27
C ALA A 104 4.50 -0.91 21.30
N LYS A 105 5.60 -0.25 21.69
CA LYS A 105 6.51 -0.74 22.73
C LYS A 105 5.83 -0.85 24.10
N ALA A 106 5.07 0.17 24.50
CA ALA A 106 4.37 0.18 25.78
C ALA A 106 3.34 -0.95 25.89
N ASP A 107 2.68 -1.26 24.78
CA ASP A 107 1.66 -2.32 24.69
C ASP A 107 2.26 -3.71 24.36
N GLY A 108 3.58 -3.83 24.21
CA GLY A 108 4.25 -5.09 23.88
C GLY A 108 3.95 -5.62 22.48
N LEU A 109 3.52 -4.75 21.56
CA LEU A 109 3.15 -5.10 20.18
C LEU A 109 4.37 -5.04 19.26
N LYS A 110 4.55 -6.08 18.44
CA LYS A 110 5.45 -6.01 17.29
C LYS A 110 4.83 -5.09 16.24
N MET A 111 5.65 -4.29 15.56
CA MET A 111 5.15 -3.41 14.51
C MET A 111 6.05 -3.38 13.29
N MET A 112 5.45 -3.31 12.11
CA MET A 112 6.13 -2.98 10.86
C MET A 112 5.28 -2.01 10.05
N THR A 113 5.93 -1.28 9.17
CA THR A 113 5.25 -0.30 8.30
C THR A 113 5.14 -0.83 6.88
N VAL A 114 4.04 -0.47 6.23
CA VAL A 114 3.79 -0.72 4.81
C VAL A 114 3.51 0.61 4.10
N ASP A 115 3.98 0.75 2.87
CA ASP A 115 3.89 1.93 1.98
C ASP A 115 4.59 3.20 2.47
N ASP A 116 4.15 3.74 3.60
CA ASP A 116 4.56 5.03 4.14
C ASP A 116 5.51 4.84 5.32
N ARG A 117 6.80 5.08 5.07
CA ARG A 117 7.85 4.86 6.06
C ARG A 117 7.84 5.95 7.14
N LEU A 118 7.80 5.52 8.41
CA LEU A 118 7.86 6.44 9.55
C LEU A 118 9.17 7.20 9.61
N VAL A 119 9.08 8.46 10.04
CA VAL A 119 10.22 9.36 10.27
C VAL A 119 10.29 9.81 11.72
N ASP A 120 11.49 10.18 12.17
CA ASP A 120 11.75 10.77 13.49
C ASP A 120 11.45 12.28 13.51
N GLY A 121 11.70 12.93 14.65
CA GLY A 121 11.51 14.37 14.81
C GLY A 121 12.41 15.24 13.93
N ALA A 122 13.47 14.67 13.34
CA ALA A 122 14.33 15.33 12.36
C ALA A 122 13.93 15.00 10.91
N GLY A 123 12.84 14.26 10.69
CA GLY A 123 12.38 13.83 9.37
C GLY A 123 13.20 12.67 8.79
N LYS A 124 14.06 12.00 9.57
CA LYS A 124 14.84 10.85 9.09
C LYS A 124 14.06 9.55 9.28
N PRO A 125 14.17 8.56 8.37
CA PRO A 125 13.50 7.28 8.55
C PRO A 125 13.88 6.59 9.87
N ILE A 126 12.89 6.05 10.59
CA ILE A 126 13.13 5.29 11.82
C ILE A 126 13.65 3.89 11.45
N ALA A 127 14.97 3.72 11.42
CA ALA A 127 15.62 2.51 10.93
C ALA A 127 15.32 1.24 11.76
N SER A 128 14.88 1.38 13.01
CA SER A 128 14.52 0.26 13.89
C SER A 128 13.15 -0.34 13.57
N VAL A 129 12.33 0.31 12.74
CA VAL A 129 11.03 -0.20 12.32
C VAL A 129 11.17 -0.87 10.96
N PRO A 130 10.92 -2.19 10.85
CA PRO A 130 10.90 -2.86 9.55
C PRO A 130 9.89 -2.20 8.61
N HIS A 131 10.27 -2.04 7.35
CA HIS A 131 9.46 -1.36 6.35
C HIS A 131 9.41 -2.13 5.04
N MET A 132 8.20 -2.26 4.49
CA MET A 132 8.00 -2.62 3.09
C MET A 132 7.35 -1.46 2.37
N GLY A 133 7.97 -0.98 1.30
CA GLY A 133 7.42 0.04 0.43
C GLY A 133 7.73 -0.28 -1.01
N ILE A 134 7.48 0.67 -1.90
CA ILE A 134 7.82 0.56 -3.31
C ILE A 134 9.17 1.25 -3.61
N SER A 135 9.83 0.85 -4.69
CA SER A 135 10.99 1.58 -5.24
C SER A 135 10.51 2.87 -5.93
N ALA A 136 10.09 3.83 -5.12
CA ALA A 136 9.28 4.99 -5.51
C ALA A 136 9.87 5.78 -6.69
N TYR A 137 11.14 6.16 -6.62
CA TYR A 137 11.81 6.89 -7.69
C TYR A 137 11.88 6.10 -9.01
N ASN A 138 12.24 4.81 -8.94
CA ASN A 138 12.34 3.97 -10.14
C ASN A 138 10.96 3.69 -10.76
N ILE A 139 9.91 3.59 -9.96
CA ILE A 139 8.54 3.48 -10.44
C ILE A 139 8.08 4.79 -11.07
N GLY A 140 8.41 5.93 -10.45
CA GLY A 140 8.24 7.26 -11.05
C GLY A 140 8.93 7.35 -12.41
N LYS A 141 10.16 6.84 -12.51
CA LYS A 141 10.88 6.80 -13.79
C LYS A 141 10.11 6.01 -14.86
N GLN A 142 9.51 4.86 -14.51
CA GLN A 142 8.65 4.11 -15.44
C GLN A 142 7.44 4.92 -15.90
N VAL A 143 6.83 5.73 -15.01
CA VAL A 143 5.74 6.63 -15.37
C VAL A 143 6.22 7.65 -16.42
N GLY A 144 7.31 8.37 -16.14
CA GLY A 144 7.84 9.39 -17.06
C GLY A 144 8.32 8.80 -18.39
N ASP A 145 8.99 7.64 -18.37
CA ASP A 145 9.39 6.90 -19.58
C ASP A 145 8.15 6.51 -20.41
N GLY A 146 7.08 6.04 -19.75
CA GLY A 146 5.82 5.70 -20.39
C GLY A 146 5.10 6.90 -21.02
N LEU A 147 5.09 8.04 -20.32
CA LEU A 147 4.52 9.29 -20.83
C LEU A 147 5.29 9.77 -22.06
N ALA A 148 6.62 9.79 -22.00
CA ALA A 148 7.48 10.18 -23.12
C ALA A 148 7.29 9.27 -24.34
N ALA A 149 7.18 7.96 -24.12
CA ALA A 149 6.94 6.99 -25.17
C ALA A 149 5.58 7.21 -25.86
N GLU A 150 4.52 7.48 -25.09
CA GLU A 150 3.19 7.73 -25.65
C GLU A 150 3.09 9.09 -26.37
N ILE A 151 3.71 10.15 -25.83
CA ILE A 151 3.86 11.44 -26.53
C ILE A 151 4.47 11.22 -27.92
N LYS A 152 5.58 10.47 -27.98
CA LYS A 152 6.27 10.16 -29.24
C LYS A 152 5.40 9.33 -30.17
N LYS A 153 4.70 8.32 -29.66
CA LYS A 153 3.80 7.46 -30.46
C LYS A 153 2.66 8.27 -31.10
N ARG A 154 2.14 9.28 -30.40
CA ARG A 154 1.09 10.18 -30.91
C ARG A 154 1.63 11.31 -31.81
N GLY A 155 2.94 11.43 -31.96
CA GLY A 155 3.57 12.47 -32.79
C GLY A 155 3.39 13.88 -32.23
N TRP A 156 3.20 14.03 -30.91
CA TRP A 156 3.13 15.34 -30.29
C TRP A 156 4.54 15.94 -30.14
N ASP A 157 4.70 17.23 -30.45
CA ASP A 157 5.92 17.97 -30.09
C ASP A 157 5.88 18.28 -28.59
N MET A 158 6.86 17.78 -27.83
CA MET A 158 6.97 18.01 -26.37
C MET A 158 6.98 19.50 -26.00
N LYS A 159 7.38 20.39 -26.91
CA LYS A 159 7.34 21.84 -26.70
C LYS A 159 5.93 22.40 -26.58
N ASP A 160 4.95 21.75 -27.18
CA ASP A 160 3.54 22.15 -27.20
C ASP A 160 2.67 21.35 -26.21
N VAL A 161 3.30 20.50 -25.39
CA VAL A 161 2.65 19.67 -24.37
C VAL A 161 2.90 20.27 -22.98
N GLY A 162 1.84 20.42 -22.20
CA GLY A 162 1.94 20.73 -20.77
C GLY A 162 1.97 19.45 -19.93
N ALA A 163 2.71 19.44 -18.83
CA ALA A 163 2.71 18.32 -17.88
C ALA A 163 2.15 18.78 -16.53
N ILE A 164 1.09 18.13 -16.05
CA ILE A 164 0.54 18.33 -14.71
C ILE A 164 1.26 17.37 -13.77
N ASP A 165 2.08 17.92 -12.88
CA ASP A 165 2.69 17.21 -11.77
C ASP A 165 1.83 17.38 -10.52
N VAL A 166 1.02 16.37 -10.17
CA VAL A 166 0.17 16.42 -8.98
C VAL A 166 1.00 16.09 -7.75
N THR A 167 1.49 17.12 -7.07
CA THR A 167 2.49 16.99 -6.00
C THR A 167 1.89 16.88 -4.61
N TYR A 168 2.59 16.16 -3.72
CA TYR A 168 2.31 16.10 -2.28
C TYR A 168 3.63 16.01 -1.49
N GLU A 169 4.36 17.12 -1.45
CA GLU A 169 5.77 17.21 -1.00
C GLU A 169 6.01 16.78 0.45
N GLN A 170 4.98 16.81 1.29
CA GLN A 170 5.10 16.41 2.70
C GLN A 170 5.29 14.90 2.91
N LEU A 171 5.08 14.08 1.88
CA LEU A 171 5.24 12.63 1.94
C LEU A 171 6.44 12.18 1.07
N PRO A 172 7.52 11.65 1.67
CA PRO A 172 8.72 11.27 0.91
C PRO A 172 8.48 10.30 -0.26
N THR A 173 7.65 9.26 -0.07
CA THR A 173 7.34 8.31 -1.16
C THR A 173 6.57 8.97 -2.31
N ALA A 174 5.76 10.00 -2.04
CA ALA A 174 5.08 10.77 -3.08
C ALA A 174 6.07 11.64 -3.86
N HIS A 175 6.93 12.36 -3.13
CA HIS A 175 7.99 13.18 -3.71
C HIS A 175 8.92 12.37 -4.62
N ASP A 176 9.35 11.18 -4.17
CA ASP A 176 10.24 10.32 -4.97
C ASP A 176 9.56 9.86 -6.28
N ARG A 177 8.26 9.52 -6.25
CA ARG A 177 7.49 9.11 -7.44
C ARG A 177 7.42 10.23 -8.46
N THR A 178 7.00 11.44 -8.05
CA THR A 178 6.86 12.57 -8.98
C THR A 178 8.21 13.08 -9.47
N SER A 179 9.24 13.04 -8.63
CA SER A 179 10.62 13.38 -9.03
C SER A 179 11.15 12.41 -10.08
N GLY A 180 10.97 11.10 -9.90
CA GLY A 180 11.39 10.10 -10.88
C GLY A 180 10.68 10.27 -12.24
N ALA A 181 9.39 10.58 -12.23
CA ALA A 181 8.63 10.85 -13.46
C ALA A 181 9.11 12.13 -14.16
N THR A 182 9.32 13.19 -13.38
CA THR A 182 9.85 14.48 -13.86
C THR A 182 11.22 14.33 -14.50
N ASP A 183 12.14 13.64 -13.83
CA ASP A 183 13.51 13.42 -14.32
C ASP A 183 13.52 12.61 -15.62
N ALA A 184 12.69 11.55 -15.70
CA ALA A 184 12.55 10.75 -16.92
C ALA A 184 12.00 11.55 -18.11
N LEU A 185 10.97 12.38 -17.88
CA LEU A 185 10.43 13.27 -18.90
C LEU A 185 11.48 14.27 -19.40
N ILE A 186 12.19 14.93 -18.49
CA ILE A 186 13.26 15.88 -18.84
C ILE A 186 14.37 15.17 -19.62
N ALA A 187 14.79 13.98 -19.18
CA ALA A 187 15.80 13.19 -19.87
C ALA A 187 15.36 12.77 -21.29
N ALA A 188 14.06 12.62 -21.53
CA ALA A 188 13.49 12.36 -22.85
C ALA A 188 13.35 13.63 -23.73
N GLY A 189 13.74 14.81 -23.23
CA GLY A 189 13.70 16.08 -23.94
C GLY A 189 12.49 16.96 -23.63
N PHE A 190 11.66 16.58 -22.63
CA PHE A 190 10.51 17.39 -22.24
C PHE A 190 10.97 18.72 -21.61
N PRO A 191 10.46 19.89 -22.05
CA PRO A 191 10.89 21.16 -21.50
C PRO A 191 10.48 21.29 -20.02
N LYS A 192 11.46 21.53 -19.14
CA LYS A 192 11.20 21.77 -17.71
C LYS A 192 10.20 22.91 -17.46
N ALA A 193 10.20 23.93 -18.32
CA ALA A 193 9.28 25.06 -18.22
C ALA A 193 7.80 24.69 -18.48
N ASN A 194 7.54 23.54 -19.11
CA ASN A 194 6.20 23.03 -19.37
C ASN A 194 5.68 22.11 -18.25
N ILE A 195 6.48 21.86 -17.21
CA ILE A 195 6.08 21.07 -16.05
C ILE A 195 5.43 21.99 -15.03
N ILE A 196 4.15 21.77 -14.78
CA ILE A 196 3.30 22.61 -13.95
C ILE A 196 2.97 21.86 -12.66
N ALA A 197 3.57 22.31 -11.56
CA ALA A 197 3.26 21.80 -10.24
C ALA A 197 1.79 22.10 -9.87
N ALA A 198 1.09 21.07 -9.42
CA ALA A 198 -0.29 21.08 -8.98
C ALA A 198 -0.38 20.47 -7.57
N PRO A 199 -0.05 21.25 -6.52
CA PRO A 199 -0.03 20.74 -5.15
C PRO A 199 -1.45 20.41 -4.68
N GLN A 200 -1.66 19.19 -4.20
CA GLN A 200 -2.93 18.75 -3.61
C GLN A 200 -2.88 18.83 -2.08
N ALA A 201 -4.02 19.10 -1.43
CA ALA A 201 -4.09 19.17 0.03
C ALA A 201 -4.19 17.79 0.70
N LYS A 202 -4.76 16.81 -0.02
CA LYS A 202 -4.89 15.40 0.38
C LYS A 202 -4.62 14.49 -0.79
N THR A 203 -4.29 13.24 -0.51
CA THR A 203 -3.95 12.21 -1.49
C THR A 203 -5.18 11.50 -2.01
N ASP A 204 -6.16 12.27 -2.49
CA ASP A 204 -7.43 11.78 -3.02
C ASP A 204 -7.78 12.45 -4.37
N THR A 205 -8.73 11.84 -5.09
CA THR A 205 -9.14 12.26 -6.43
C THR A 205 -9.70 13.69 -6.46
N GLU A 206 -10.41 14.11 -5.41
CA GLU A 206 -11.04 15.44 -5.34
C GLU A 206 -9.99 16.55 -5.24
N ASN A 207 -9.02 16.37 -4.35
CA ASN A 207 -7.97 17.36 -4.15
C ASN A 207 -7.02 17.43 -5.36
N ALA A 208 -6.75 16.30 -6.00
CA ALA A 208 -6.04 16.26 -7.27
C ALA A 208 -6.81 16.97 -8.40
N PHE A 209 -8.12 16.76 -8.49
CA PHE A 209 -8.99 17.45 -9.45
C PHE A 209 -8.95 18.98 -9.26
N ASN A 210 -9.02 19.44 -8.01
CA ASN A 210 -8.95 20.86 -7.68
C ASN A 210 -7.58 21.46 -8.05
N ALA A 211 -6.48 20.78 -7.71
CA ALA A 211 -5.12 21.21 -8.03
C ALA A 211 -4.88 21.26 -9.56
N ALA A 212 -5.28 20.22 -10.29
CA ALA A 212 -5.15 20.15 -11.74
C ALA A 212 -5.99 21.23 -12.45
N ASN A 213 -7.20 21.54 -11.96
CA ASN A 213 -8.01 22.63 -12.51
C ASN A 213 -7.31 23.99 -12.42
N ILE A 214 -6.60 24.27 -11.32
CA ILE A 214 -5.82 25.49 -11.17
C ILE A 214 -4.69 25.52 -12.20
N ALA A 215 -3.95 24.40 -12.36
CA ALA A 215 -2.88 24.27 -13.34
C ALA A 215 -3.39 24.51 -14.77
N LEU A 216 -4.48 23.85 -15.16
CA LEU A 216 -5.12 24.01 -16.47
C LEU A 216 -5.63 25.44 -16.72
N THR A 217 -6.10 26.15 -15.68
CA THR A 217 -6.58 27.54 -15.80
C THR A 217 -5.45 28.51 -16.09
N LYS A 218 -4.34 28.35 -15.38
CA LYS A 218 -3.20 29.26 -15.48
C LYS A 218 -2.40 29.07 -16.76
N ASN A 219 -2.62 27.98 -17.50
CA ASN A 219 -1.84 27.59 -18.67
C ASN A 219 -2.72 27.26 -19.89
N PRO A 220 -3.52 28.22 -20.40
CA PRO A 220 -4.52 27.95 -21.46
C PRO A 220 -3.92 27.65 -22.86
N ASN A 221 -2.61 27.83 -23.01
CA ASN A 221 -1.93 27.76 -24.30
C ASN A 221 -1.70 26.31 -24.76
N PHE A 222 -1.55 25.36 -23.84
CA PHE A 222 -1.31 23.96 -24.17
C PHE A 222 -2.58 23.30 -24.74
N LYS A 223 -2.41 22.60 -25.87
CA LYS A 223 -3.47 21.81 -26.51
C LYS A 223 -3.41 20.33 -26.18
N HIS A 224 -2.25 19.87 -25.71
CA HIS A 224 -2.01 18.52 -25.25
C HIS A 224 -1.46 18.55 -23.82
N TRP A 225 -1.90 17.59 -23.03
CA TRP A 225 -1.54 17.46 -21.64
C TRP A 225 -1.08 16.05 -21.31
N VAL A 226 -0.08 15.96 -20.44
CA VAL A 226 0.21 14.75 -19.71
C VAL A 226 0.00 14.97 -18.21
N ALA A 227 -0.29 13.92 -17.47
CA ALA A 227 -0.41 14.00 -16.01
C ALA A 227 0.24 12.80 -15.34
N TYR A 228 0.90 13.09 -14.22
CA TYR A 228 1.43 12.11 -13.29
C TYR A 228 1.25 12.63 -11.86
N GLY A 229 1.32 11.72 -10.91
CA GLY A 229 1.17 12.00 -9.49
C GLY A 229 1.64 10.81 -8.68
N LEU A 230 1.39 10.83 -7.38
CA LEU A 230 1.83 9.75 -6.48
C LEU A 230 1.09 8.42 -6.71
N ASN A 231 -0.15 8.43 -7.20
CA ASN A 231 -0.99 7.24 -7.37
C ASN A 231 -2.05 7.42 -8.47
N ASP A 232 -2.85 6.38 -8.70
CA ASP A 232 -3.95 6.37 -9.67
C ASP A 232 -4.99 7.47 -9.37
N GLU A 233 -5.37 7.68 -8.11
CA GLU A 233 -6.36 8.67 -7.67
C GLU A 233 -5.95 10.10 -8.06
N ALA A 234 -4.67 10.45 -7.85
CA ALA A 234 -4.17 11.76 -8.22
C ALA A 234 -4.23 11.99 -9.74
N VAL A 235 -3.84 10.99 -10.53
CA VAL A 235 -3.87 11.09 -11.99
C VAL A 235 -5.30 11.08 -12.50
N LEU A 236 -6.20 10.31 -11.90
CA LEU A 236 -7.63 10.34 -12.20
C LEU A 236 -8.22 11.73 -11.94
N GLY A 237 -7.87 12.38 -10.82
CA GLY A 237 -8.29 13.75 -10.54
C GLY A 237 -7.87 14.72 -11.67
N ALA A 238 -6.63 14.63 -12.11
CA ALA A 238 -6.12 15.43 -13.24
C ALA A 238 -6.85 15.12 -14.57
N VAL A 239 -7.09 13.85 -14.87
CA VAL A 239 -7.84 13.43 -16.06
C VAL A 239 -9.28 13.95 -16.03
N ARG A 240 -9.97 13.86 -14.88
CA ARG A 240 -11.33 14.40 -14.73
C ARG A 240 -11.35 15.92 -14.87
N ALA A 241 -10.35 16.63 -14.35
CA ALA A 241 -10.21 18.08 -14.50
C ALA A 241 -10.02 18.48 -15.97
N ALA A 242 -9.20 17.72 -16.71
CA ALA A 242 -8.98 17.89 -18.14
C ALA A 242 -10.26 17.66 -18.95
N GLU A 243 -11.01 16.58 -18.65
CA GLU A 243 -12.28 16.26 -19.29
C GLU A 243 -13.32 17.37 -19.12
N GLY A 244 -13.40 17.97 -17.92
CA GLY A 244 -14.28 19.12 -17.64
C GLY A 244 -13.98 20.36 -18.49
N ARG A 245 -12.81 20.41 -19.14
CA ARG A 245 -12.36 21.47 -20.05
C ARG A 245 -12.33 21.05 -21.52
N GLY A 246 -12.87 19.87 -21.83
CA GLY A 246 -12.94 19.33 -23.17
C GLY A 246 -11.68 18.61 -23.65
N PHE A 247 -10.64 18.49 -22.82
CA PHE A 247 -9.49 17.64 -23.14
C PHE A 247 -9.86 16.17 -22.90
N LYS A 248 -9.94 15.39 -23.98
CA LYS A 248 -10.30 13.96 -23.94
C LYS A 248 -9.07 13.08 -24.16
N ALA A 249 -9.29 11.79 -24.38
CA ALA A 249 -8.23 10.82 -24.65
C ALA A 249 -7.24 11.28 -25.73
N ASP A 250 -7.71 11.95 -26.78
CA ASP A 250 -6.87 12.44 -27.89
C ASP A 250 -5.96 13.60 -27.51
N ASN A 251 -6.15 14.23 -26.35
CA ASN A 251 -5.39 15.39 -25.89
C ASN A 251 -4.77 15.21 -24.50
N MET A 252 -4.99 14.06 -23.86
CA MET A 252 -4.56 13.79 -22.49
C MET A 252 -3.91 12.41 -22.37
N ILE A 253 -2.74 12.34 -21.71
CA ILE A 253 -2.07 11.09 -21.31
C ILE A 253 -1.79 11.15 -19.81
N GLY A 254 -2.58 10.46 -19.01
CA GLY A 254 -2.35 10.22 -17.60
C GLY A 254 -1.76 8.83 -17.37
N ILE A 255 -0.67 8.73 -16.61
CA ILE A 255 -0.15 7.45 -16.13
C ILE A 255 -0.06 7.46 -14.60
N GLY A 256 -0.88 6.61 -13.97
CA GLY A 256 -0.94 6.44 -12.51
C GLY A 256 0.06 5.42 -11.96
N ILE A 257 -0.05 5.17 -10.65
CA ILE A 257 0.68 4.12 -9.91
C ILE A 257 -0.32 3.47 -8.96
N GLY A 258 -0.37 2.14 -8.96
CA GLY A 258 -1.31 1.38 -8.13
C GLY A 258 -1.72 0.12 -8.86
N GLY A 259 -2.60 0.27 -9.85
CA GLY A 259 -3.10 -0.84 -10.66
C GLY A 259 -4.27 -1.60 -10.03
N SER A 260 -4.92 -1.00 -9.04
CA SER A 260 -6.14 -1.50 -8.40
C SER A 260 -7.39 -1.04 -9.17
N ASP A 261 -8.57 -1.28 -8.61
CA ASP A 261 -9.84 -1.07 -9.32
C ASP A 261 -10.03 0.36 -9.87
N SER A 262 -9.46 1.38 -9.23
CA SER A 262 -9.45 2.77 -9.76
C SER A 262 -8.94 2.83 -11.20
N ALA A 263 -7.78 2.24 -11.48
CA ALA A 263 -7.20 2.18 -12.82
C ALA A 263 -7.92 1.17 -13.73
N LEU A 264 -8.22 -0.04 -13.20
CA LEU A 264 -8.85 -1.09 -14.00
C LEU A 264 -10.23 -0.68 -14.52
N ASN A 265 -10.97 0.10 -13.74
CA ASN A 265 -12.28 0.60 -14.15
C ASN A 265 -12.18 1.61 -15.29
N GLU A 266 -11.12 2.43 -15.37
CA GLU A 266 -10.85 3.25 -16.56
C GLU A 266 -10.58 2.39 -17.79
N PHE A 267 -9.82 1.30 -17.64
CA PHE A 267 -9.52 0.39 -18.74
C PHE A 267 -10.75 -0.40 -19.23
N LYS A 268 -11.76 -0.59 -18.38
CA LYS A 268 -13.03 -1.27 -18.73
C LYS A 268 -14.06 -0.37 -19.40
N LYS A 269 -13.89 0.97 -19.36
CA LYS A 269 -14.85 1.89 -20.02
C LYS A 269 -14.94 1.60 -21.52
N PRO A 270 -16.13 1.72 -22.15
CA PRO A 270 -16.30 1.43 -23.58
C PRO A 270 -15.36 2.23 -24.49
N SER A 271 -15.14 3.50 -24.13
CA SER A 271 -14.21 4.39 -24.83
C SER A 271 -12.97 4.65 -23.96
N PRO A 272 -11.77 4.76 -24.57
CA PRO A 272 -10.58 5.23 -23.88
C PRO A 272 -10.80 6.62 -23.26
N THR A 273 -10.18 6.85 -22.10
CA THR A 273 -10.14 8.16 -21.43
C THR A 273 -8.73 8.73 -21.48
N GLY A 274 -8.52 9.91 -20.90
CA GLY A 274 -7.18 10.45 -20.72
C GLY A 274 -6.31 9.62 -19.77
N PHE A 275 -6.87 8.69 -18.99
CA PHE A 275 -6.11 7.77 -18.16
C PHE A 275 -5.57 6.62 -19.03
N TYR A 276 -4.34 6.78 -19.50
CA TYR A 276 -3.72 5.91 -20.50
C TYR A 276 -3.13 4.64 -19.90
N GLY A 277 -2.48 4.77 -18.74
CA GLY A 277 -1.72 3.69 -18.14
C GLY A 277 -1.64 3.78 -16.62
N THR A 278 -1.10 2.73 -16.01
CA THR A 278 -0.72 2.72 -14.59
C THR A 278 0.47 1.81 -14.41
N VAL A 279 1.41 2.17 -13.55
CA VAL A 279 2.44 1.24 -13.09
C VAL A 279 1.82 0.36 -12.01
N ILE A 280 1.53 -0.90 -12.37
CA ILE A 280 0.98 -1.90 -11.46
C ILE A 280 2.04 -2.26 -10.43
N ILE A 281 1.71 -2.06 -9.17
CA ILE A 281 2.47 -2.52 -8.00
C ILE A 281 1.75 -3.71 -7.36
N SER A 282 2.40 -4.40 -6.41
CA SER A 282 1.88 -5.66 -5.88
C SER A 282 1.23 -5.50 -4.51
N PRO A 283 -0.11 -5.36 -4.42
CA PRO A 283 -0.80 -5.39 -3.13
C PRO A 283 -0.74 -6.78 -2.50
N LYS A 284 -0.48 -7.83 -3.30
CA LYS A 284 -0.17 -9.17 -2.78
C LYS A 284 1.07 -9.14 -1.89
N ARG A 285 2.18 -8.57 -2.37
CA ARG A 285 3.38 -8.44 -1.54
C ARG A 285 3.10 -7.57 -0.32
N HIS A 286 2.46 -6.43 -0.50
CA HIS A 286 2.25 -5.49 0.60
C HIS A 286 1.23 -5.97 1.64
N GLY A 287 0.23 -6.76 1.26
CA GLY A 287 -0.75 -7.37 2.15
C GLY A 287 -0.32 -8.73 2.73
N GLU A 288 -0.07 -9.71 1.86
CA GLU A 288 0.22 -11.10 2.23
C GLU A 288 1.63 -11.27 2.81
N GLU A 289 2.65 -10.70 2.15
CA GLU A 289 4.05 -10.87 2.57
C GLU A 289 4.31 -10.17 3.90
N THR A 290 3.81 -8.94 4.09
CA THR A 290 3.97 -8.21 5.38
C THR A 290 3.23 -8.91 6.52
N SER A 291 2.02 -9.41 6.28
CA SER A 291 1.26 -10.18 7.28
C SER A 291 1.96 -11.49 7.63
N THR A 292 2.53 -12.16 6.62
CA THR A 292 3.35 -13.36 6.78
C THR A 292 4.61 -13.08 7.60
N LEU A 293 5.33 -11.99 7.29
CA LEU A 293 6.52 -11.57 8.02
C LEU A 293 6.19 -11.23 9.49
N MET A 294 5.06 -10.56 9.73
CA MET A 294 4.59 -10.28 11.09
C MET A 294 4.26 -11.57 11.85
N TYR A 295 3.55 -12.51 11.20
CA TYR A 295 3.22 -13.80 11.80
C TYR A 295 4.47 -14.60 12.16
N ASP A 296 5.44 -14.72 11.25
CA ASP A 296 6.70 -15.43 11.48
C ASP A 296 7.52 -14.74 12.59
N TRP A 297 7.47 -13.40 12.67
CA TRP A 297 8.13 -12.67 13.74
C TRP A 297 7.49 -12.93 15.11
N ILE A 298 6.15 -12.99 15.17
CA ILE A 298 5.41 -13.28 16.41
C ILE A 298 5.67 -14.72 16.87
N THR A 299 5.61 -15.69 15.96
CA THR A 299 5.58 -17.12 16.31
C THR A 299 6.96 -17.77 16.38
N GLN A 300 7.92 -17.28 15.60
CA GLN A 300 9.25 -17.90 15.46
C GLN A 300 10.38 -16.95 15.90
N GLY A 301 10.06 -15.70 16.26
CA GLY A 301 11.07 -14.69 16.57
C GLY A 301 11.88 -14.22 15.37
N LYS A 302 11.49 -14.60 14.14
CA LYS A 302 12.18 -14.24 12.91
C LYS A 302 11.83 -12.80 12.51
N ALA A 303 12.73 -11.86 12.80
CA ALA A 303 12.52 -10.45 12.47
C ALA A 303 12.38 -10.23 10.95
N PRO A 304 11.46 -9.36 10.49
CA PRO A 304 11.35 -8.98 9.09
C PRO A 304 12.62 -8.26 8.60
N PRO A 305 12.91 -8.26 7.29
CA PRO A 305 13.95 -7.42 6.72
C PRO A 305 13.75 -5.95 7.11
N PRO A 306 14.81 -5.19 7.48
CA PRO A 306 14.66 -3.79 7.86
C PRO A 306 14.04 -2.91 6.77
N LEU A 307 14.32 -3.24 5.50
CA LEU A 307 13.80 -2.52 4.34
C LEU A 307 13.59 -3.49 3.18
N THR A 308 12.38 -3.45 2.61
CA THR A 308 12.04 -4.10 1.35
C THR A 308 11.43 -3.06 0.41
N LEU A 309 11.97 -2.95 -0.81
CA LEU A 309 11.45 -2.06 -1.84
C LEU A 309 10.94 -2.91 -3.02
N THR A 310 9.63 -2.93 -3.23
CA THR A 310 8.98 -3.66 -4.32
C THR A 310 9.09 -2.88 -5.64
N THR A 311 8.96 -3.58 -6.76
CA THR A 311 8.95 -2.99 -8.10
C THR A 311 7.54 -2.95 -8.66
N GLY A 312 7.37 -2.29 -9.80
CA GLY A 312 6.13 -2.30 -10.57
C GLY A 312 6.37 -2.48 -12.05
N MET A 313 5.29 -2.61 -12.81
CA MET A 313 5.31 -2.76 -14.27
C MET A 313 4.22 -1.90 -14.91
N LEU A 314 4.60 -1.09 -15.90
CA LEU A 314 3.65 -0.29 -16.66
C LEU A 314 2.63 -1.18 -17.40
N ALA A 315 1.36 -0.92 -17.15
CA ALA A 315 0.23 -1.50 -17.84
C ALA A 315 -0.60 -0.42 -18.54
N THR A 316 -1.21 -0.81 -19.64
CA THR A 316 -2.17 -0.06 -20.44
C THR A 316 -3.39 -0.94 -20.70
N ARG A 317 -4.41 -0.39 -21.34
CA ARG A 317 -5.59 -1.17 -21.78
C ARG A 317 -5.23 -2.42 -22.57
N ASP A 318 -4.16 -2.36 -23.37
CA ASP A 318 -3.80 -3.42 -24.32
C ASP A 318 -3.10 -4.62 -23.65
N ASN A 319 -2.41 -4.40 -22.52
CA ASN A 319 -1.55 -5.43 -21.91
C ASN A 319 -1.82 -5.67 -20.42
N VAL A 320 -2.86 -5.05 -19.83
CA VAL A 320 -3.13 -5.14 -18.39
C VAL A 320 -3.31 -6.58 -17.90
N ALA A 321 -3.92 -7.47 -18.70
CA ALA A 321 -4.08 -8.87 -18.33
C ALA A 321 -2.73 -9.58 -18.18
N ASP A 322 -1.85 -9.44 -19.16
CA ASP A 322 -0.51 -10.03 -19.17
C ASP A 322 0.36 -9.48 -18.03
N VAL A 323 0.32 -8.16 -17.82
CA VAL A 323 1.07 -7.52 -16.72
C VAL A 323 0.58 -8.06 -15.38
N ARG A 324 -0.73 -8.13 -15.15
CA ARG A 324 -1.30 -8.69 -13.92
C ARG A 324 -0.91 -10.15 -13.73
N GLN A 325 -0.88 -10.97 -14.78
CA GLN A 325 -0.43 -12.35 -14.70
C GLN A 325 1.05 -12.43 -14.29
N LYS A 326 1.94 -11.65 -14.94
CA LYS A 326 3.38 -11.59 -14.60
C LYS A 326 3.63 -11.11 -13.17
N MET A 327 2.77 -10.23 -12.66
CA MET A 327 2.82 -9.71 -11.30
C MET A 327 2.14 -10.62 -10.26
N GLY A 328 1.59 -11.77 -10.67
CA GLY A 328 0.91 -12.71 -9.77
C GLY A 328 -0.42 -12.21 -9.23
N LEU A 329 -1.12 -11.35 -9.98
CA LEU A 329 -2.38 -10.69 -9.62
C LEU A 329 -3.57 -11.09 -10.52
N ALA A 330 -3.37 -12.03 -11.44
CA ALA A 330 -4.47 -12.61 -12.21
C ALA A 330 -5.42 -13.35 -11.25
N ALA A 331 -6.73 -13.20 -11.47
CA ALA A 331 -7.71 -14.05 -10.79
C ALA A 331 -7.52 -15.49 -11.29
N ASN A 332 -7.35 -16.43 -10.36
CA ASN A 332 -7.52 -17.85 -10.66
C ASN A 332 -8.99 -18.16 -10.94
#